data_AF-A0A7C4VD32-F1
#
_entry.id   AF-A0A7C4VD32-F1
#
_cell.length_a   1.000
_cell.length_b   1.000
_cell.length_c   1.000
_cell.angle_alpha   90.00
_cell.angle_beta   90.00
_cell.angle_gamma   90.00
#
_symmetry.space_group_name_H-M   'P 1'
#
loop_
_entity.id
_entity.type
_entity.pdbx_description
1 polymer ?
#
loop_
_entity_poly.entity_id
_entity_poly.type
_entity_poly.pdbx_seq_one_letter_code
_entity_poly.pdbx_strand_id
1 'polypeptide(L)' 'MKEVRFRLVTGTDPELFQERLNAVVAELPEDTLIVDVLFSTAHSGRVTEYSALIYYKEVEPWKD' A
#
# COMPACT_ATOMS: atom_id res chain seq x y z
N MET A 1 4.43 -15.51 -14.54
CA MET A 1 3.93 -14.73 -13.39
C MET A 1 4.33 -13.28 -13.63
N LYS A 2 3.38 -12.34 -13.65
CA LYS A 2 3.72 -10.92 -13.74
C LYS A 2 4.54 -10.51 -12.50
N GLU A 3 5.46 -9.57 -12.69
CA GLU A 3 6.41 -9.09 -11.67
C GLU A 3 5.67 -8.42 -10.50
N VAL A 4 6.10 -8.70 -9.27
CA VAL A 4 5.56 -8.08 -8.06
C VAL A 4 6.01 -6.62 -8.02
N ARG A 5 5.06 -5.72 -7.79
CA ARG A 5 5.29 -4.28 -7.65
C ARG A 5 5.12 -3.85 -6.20
N PHE A 6 5.77 -2.75 -5.87
CA PHE A 6 5.85 -2.22 -4.52
C PHE A 6 5.41 -0.75 -4.54
N ARG A 7 4.59 -0.36 -3.57
CA ARG A 7 4.25 1.05 -3.33
C ARG A 7 4.35 1.36 -1.86
N LEU A 8 5.14 2.38 -1.53
CA LEU A 8 5.34 2.84 -0.15
C LEU A 8 4.43 4.05 0.09
N VAL A 9 3.68 4.01 1.19
CA VAL A 9 2.90 5.12 1.71
C VAL A 9 3.48 5.48 3.07
N THR A 10 3.74 6.76 3.31
CA THR A 10 4.21 7.25 4.62
C THR A 10 3.41 8.48 5.07
N GLY A 11 3.41 8.72 6.37
CA GLY A 11 2.78 9.89 6.97
C GLY A 11 3.08 9.99 8.46
N THR A 12 2.97 11.19 9.02
CA THR A 12 3.14 11.45 10.45
C THR A 12 1.83 11.75 11.17
N ASP A 13 0.79 12.03 10.40
CA ASP A 13 -0.60 12.12 10.86
C ASP A 13 -1.33 10.81 10.52
N PRO A 14 -1.96 10.14 11.49
CA PRO A 14 -2.54 8.82 11.28
C PRO A 14 -3.79 8.85 10.38
N GLU A 15 -4.61 9.89 10.46
CA GLU A 15 -5.83 10.02 9.66
C GLU A 15 -5.47 10.27 8.20
N LEU A 16 -4.58 11.23 7.95
CA LEU A 16 -4.09 11.54 6.61
C LEU A 16 -3.29 10.38 6.00
N PHE A 17 -2.54 9.62 6.82
CA PHE A 17 -1.88 8.40 6.38
C PHE A 17 -2.89 7.36 5.88
N GLN A 18 -3.98 7.15 6.62
CA GLN A 18 -5.04 6.23 6.23
C GLN A 18 -5.73 6.69 4.93
N GLU A 19 -6.04 7.97 4.80
CA GLU A 19 -6.61 8.54 3.57
C GLU A 19 -5.71 8.30 2.36
N ARG A 20 -4.40 8.54 2.49
CA ARG A 20 -3.43 8.28 1.43
C ARG A 20 -3.33 6.81 1.06
N LEU A 21 -3.34 5.92 2.06
CA LEU A 21 -3.34 4.48 1.82
C LEU A 21 -4.59 4.06 1.04
N ASN A 22 -5.76 4.56 1.42
CA ASN A 22 -7.01 4.28 0.72
C ASN A 22 -7.00 4.80 -0.72
N ALA A 23 -6.50 6.01 -0.94
CA ALA A 23 -6.35 6.58 -2.27
C ALA A 23 -5.43 5.72 -3.15
N VAL A 24 -4.31 5.26 -2.60
CA VAL A 24 -3.36 4.37 -3.31
C VAL A 24 -4.01 3.06 -3.73
N VAL A 25 -4.81 2.45 -2.84
CA VAL A 25 -5.55 1.22 -3.15
C VAL A 25 -6.62 1.46 -4.21
N ALA A 26 -7.34 2.59 -4.13
CA ALA A 26 -8.38 2.96 -5.08
C ALA A 26 -7.85 3.29 -6.49
N GLU A 27 -6.59 3.73 -6.59
CA GLU A 27 -5.91 3.97 -7.87
C GLU A 27 -5.40 2.68 -8.54
N LEU A 28 -5.43 1.52 -7.86
CA LEU A 28 -4.95 0.29 -8.46
C LEU A 28 -5.89 -0.17 -9.61
N PRO A 29 -5.32 -0.66 -10.73
CA PRO A 29 -6.12 -1.26 -11.80
C PRO A 29 -7.01 -2.40 -11.29
N GLU A 30 -8.19 -2.58 -11.91
CA GLU A 30 -9.14 -3.66 -11.51
C GLU A 30 -8.54 -5.06 -11.60
N ASP A 31 -7.58 -5.29 -12.51
CA ASP A 31 -6.86 -6.54 -12.68
C ASP A 31 -5.66 -6.69 -11.72
N THR A 32 -5.62 -5.89 -10.65
CA THR A 32 -4.54 -5.95 -9.64
C THR A 32 -4.99 -6.68 -8.39
N LEU A 33 -4.18 -7.65 -7.97
CA LEU A 33 -4.28 -8.32 -6.69
C LEU A 33 -3.24 -7.75 -5.71
N ILE A 34 -3.71 -7.25 -4.56
CA ILE A 34 -2.84 -6.97 -3.42
C ILE A 34 -2.40 -8.31 -2.82
N VAL A 35 -1.09 -8.51 -2.76
CA VAL A 35 -0.46 -9.72 -2.21
C VAL A 35 -0.27 -9.59 -0.71
N ASP A 36 0.23 -8.44 -0.25
CA ASP A 36 0.50 -8.17 1.16
C ASP A 36 0.56 -6.65 1.42
N VAL A 37 0.37 -6.26 2.68
CA VAL A 37 0.58 -4.90 3.18
C VAL A 37 1.34 -4.96 4.50
N LEU A 38 2.59 -4.51 4.48
CA LEU A 38 3.44 -4.48 5.68
C LEU A 38 3.42 -3.09 6.30
N PHE A 39 3.03 -3.03 7.57
CA PHE A 39 3.01 -1.78 8.34
C PHE A 39 4.25 -1.67 9.23
N SER A 40 4.75 -0.45 9.36
CA SER A 40 5.83 -0.12 10.28
C SER A 40 5.59 1.26 10.90
N THR A 41 6.09 1.45 12.12
CA THR A 41 6.15 2.76 12.75
C THR A 41 7.57 3.06 13.20
N ALA A 42 7.99 4.30 13.00
CA ALA A 42 9.27 4.81 13.49
C ALA A 42 9.00 6.02 14.40
N HIS A 43 9.67 6.07 15.54
CA HIS A 43 9.55 7.19 16.47
C HIS A 43 10.80 8.07 16.38
N SER A 44 10.60 9.36 16.10
CA SER A 44 11.66 10.36 16.10
C SER A 44 11.26 11.52 17.02
N GLY A 45 11.81 11.52 18.24
CA GLY A 45 11.46 12.48 19.27
C GLY A 45 9.99 12.41 19.67
N ARG A 46 9.21 13.44 19.32
CA ARG A 46 7.76 13.53 19.59
C ARG A 46 6.87 13.17 18.39
N VAL A 47 7.49 12.81 17.26
CA VAL A 47 6.76 12.48 16.02
C VAL A 47 6.82 10.98 15.80
N THR A 48 5.68 10.38 15.50
CA THR A 48 5.56 9.01 15.00
C THR A 48 5.38 9.07 13.49
N GLU A 49 6.24 8.39 12.75
CA GLU A 49 6.08 8.16 11.32
C GLU A 49 5.45 6.78 11.12
N TYR A 50 4.38 6.74 10.34
CA TYR A 50 3.67 5.54 9.89
C TYR A 50 4.10 5.22 8.46
N SER A 51 4.29 3.94 8.17
CA SER A 51 4.66 3.43 6.85
C SER A 51 3.82 2.20 6.51
N ALA A 52 3.34 2.13 5.27
CA ALA A 52 2.75 0.93 4.68
C ALA A 52 3.47 0.61 3.36
N LEU A 53 4.06 -0.57 3.27
CA LEU A 53 4.61 -1.11 2.04
C LEU A 53 3.61 -2.10 1.43
N ILE A 54 3.07 -1.74 0.29
CA ILE A 54 2.04 -2.49 -0.43
C ILE A 54 2.71 -3.33 -1.51
N TYR A 55 2.46 -4.63 -1.48
CA TYR A 55 2.92 -5.62 -2.45
C TYR A 55 1.73 -5.96 -3.33
N TYR A 56 1.84 -5.76 -4.64
CA TYR A 56 0.73 -6.05 -5.54
C TYR A 56 1.25 -6.61 -6.87
N LYS A 57 0.38 -7.33 -7.57
CA LYS A 57 0.67 -7.84 -8.90
C LYS A 57 -0.58 -7.72 -9.76
N GLU A 58 -0.39 -7.42 -11.02
CA GLU A 58 -1.45 -7.60 -12.01
C GLU A 58 -1.66 -9.12 -12.21
N VAL A 59 -2.91 -9.53 -12.36
CA VAL A 59 -3.32 -10.91 -12.63
C VAL A 59 -4.05 -10.98 -13.96
N GLU A 60 -4.07 -12.15 -14.58
CA GLU A 60 -4.96 -12.34 -15.73
C GLU A 60 -6.40 -12.47 -15.24
N PRO A 61 -7.38 -11.97 -16.00
CA PRO A 61 -8.78 -12.21 -15.71
C PRO A 61 -9.05 -13.71 -15.71
N TRP A 62 -9.94 -14.15 -14.82
CA TRP A 62 -10.36 -15.54 -14.76
C TRP A 62 -10.97 -15.93 -16.12
N LYS A 63 -10.44 -17.00 -16.74
CA LYS A 63 -11.01 -17.60 -17.95
C LYS A 63 -11.86 -18.78 -17.52
N ASP A 64 -13.13 -18.77 -17.86
CA ASP A 64 -14.05 -19.90 -17.69
C ASP A 64 -13.60 -21.15 -18.47
#